data_AF-A0A962TNX6-F1
#
_entry.id   AF-A0A962TNX6-F1
#
_cell.length_a   1.000
_cell.length_b   1.000
_cell.length_c   1.000
_cell.angle_alpha   90.00
_cell.angle_beta   90.00
_cell.angle_gamma   90.00
#
_symmetry.space_group_name_H-M   'P 1'
#
loop_
_entity.id
_entity.type
_entity.pdbx_description
1 polymer ?
#
loop_
_entity_poly.entity_id
_entity_poly.type
_entity_poly.pdbx_seq_one_letter_code
_entity_poly.pdbx_strand_id
1 'polypeptide(L)'
;MASYTYDLLNVVEEATKSQINRLQVWAILCEDTGNNAIFIHSENPNGKPYPYGFENVVWGVPEPTEAKGLVNRNIHEFGKAKYEEEIVYYIRKKSLTR
;
A
#
# COMPACT_ATOMS: atom_id res chain seq x y z
N MET A 1 -13.96 4.54 -6.18
CA MET A 1 -12.77 3.86 -6.72
C MET A 1 -11.78 3.50 -5.61
N ALA A 2 -11.40 4.42 -4.72
CA ALA A 2 -10.61 4.09 -3.53
C ALA A 2 -11.24 3.01 -2.63
N SER A 3 -12.57 2.97 -2.49
CA SER A 3 -13.28 1.91 -1.77
C SER A 3 -13.00 0.51 -2.34
N TYR A 4 -13.16 0.32 -3.66
CA TYR A 4 -12.89 -0.97 -4.31
C TYR A 4 -11.42 -1.37 -4.21
N THR A 5 -10.49 -0.41 -4.34
CA THR A 5 -9.07 -0.66 -4.13
C THR A 5 -8.82 -1.16 -2.71
N TYR A 6 -9.43 -0.54 -1.71
CA TYR A 6 -9.26 -0.95 -0.32
C TYR A 6 -9.93 -2.29 0.01
N ASP A 7 -11.13 -2.56 -0.53
CA ASP A 7 -11.79 -3.86 -0.39
C ASP A 7 -10.93 -4.98 -1.00
N LEU A 8 -10.36 -4.74 -2.18
CA LEU A 8 -9.45 -5.68 -2.83
C LEU A 8 -8.15 -5.86 -2.04
N LEU A 9 -7.59 -4.80 -1.47
CA LEU A 9 -6.43 -4.88 -0.58
C LEU A 9 -6.72 -5.84 0.58
N ASN A 10 -7.87 -5.69 1.26
CA ASN A 10 -8.26 -6.57 2.36
C ASN A 10 -8.41 -8.03 1.92
N VAL A 11 -9.03 -8.28 0.76
CA VAL A 11 -9.17 -9.63 0.20
C VAL A 11 -7.80 -10.27 -0.08
N VAL A 12 -6.90 -9.53 -0.72
CA VAL A 12 -5.55 -10.01 -1.04
C VAL A 12 -4.73 -10.27 0.22
N GLU A 13 -4.80 -9.37 1.20
CA GLU A 13 -4.11 -9.52 2.48
C GLU A 13 -4.62 -10.74 3.27
N GLU A 14 -5.92 -11.02 3.22
CA GLU A 14 -6.51 -12.21 3.83
C GLU A 14 -6.10 -13.49 3.10
N ALA A 15 -6.13 -13.47 1.76
CA ALA A 15 -5.71 -14.62 0.94
C ALA A 15 -4.22 -14.96 1.12
N THR A 16 -3.39 -13.96 1.42
CA THR A 16 -1.93 -14.10 1.58
C THR A 16 -1.48 -14.23 3.03
N LYS A 17 -2.40 -14.24 4.01
CA LYS A 17 -2.08 -14.23 5.44
C LYS A 17 -1.14 -15.35 5.91
N SER A 18 -1.23 -16.54 5.28
CA SER A 18 -0.39 -17.69 5.60
C SER A 18 1.07 -17.53 5.14
N GLN A 19 1.34 -16.53 4.29
CA GLN A 19 2.64 -16.23 3.73
C GLN A 19 3.16 -14.84 4.15
N ILE A 20 2.66 -14.30 5.27
CA ILE A 20 2.95 -12.91 5.70
C ILE A 20 4.44 -12.59 5.87
N ASN A 21 5.30 -13.59 6.10
CA ASN A 21 6.75 -13.40 6.20
C ASN A 21 7.48 -13.51 4.86
N ARG A 22 6.77 -13.86 3.79
CA ARG A 22 7.31 -14.10 2.43
C ARG A 22 6.73 -13.18 1.37
N LEU A 23 5.61 -12.53 1.68
CA LEU A 23 4.94 -11.59 0.81
C LEU A 23 4.79 -10.24 1.49
N GLN A 24 4.99 -9.19 0.72
CA GLN A 24 4.68 -7.82 1.06
C GLN A 24 3.52 -7.35 0.18
N VAL A 25 2.47 -6.81 0.80
CA VAL A 25 1.26 -6.35 0.11
C VAL A 25 1.01 -4.88 0.45
N TRP A 26 0.66 -4.10 -0.56
CA TRP A 26 0.22 -2.71 -0.40
C TRP A 26 -0.66 -2.28 -1.56
N ALA A 27 -1.36 -1.15 -1.39
CA ALA A 27 -2.08 -0.48 -2.46
C ALA A 27 -1.46 0.88 -2.77
N ILE A 28 -1.73 1.38 -3.97
CA ILE A 28 -1.59 2.80 -4.29
C ILE A 28 -2.92 3.40 -4.72
N LEU A 29 -3.13 4.66 -4.36
CA LEU A 29 -4.16 5.53 -4.87
C LEU A 29 -3.49 6.68 -5.62
N CYS A 30 -3.92 6.87 -6.85
CA CYS A 30 -3.41 7.89 -7.77
C CYS A 30 -4.50 8.93 -8.04
N GLU A 31 -4.10 10.11 -8.51
CA GLU A 31 -5.05 11.15 -8.92
C GLU A 31 -5.90 10.67 -10.10
N ASP A 32 -5.26 10.06 -11.10
CA ASP A 32 -5.96 9.21 -12.06
C ASP A 32 -6.24 7.86 -11.41
N THR A 33 -7.47 7.70 -10.95
CA THR A 33 -7.97 6.48 -10.34
C THR A 33 -7.87 5.22 -11.21
N GLY A 34 -7.69 5.36 -12.53
CA GLY A 34 -7.38 4.24 -13.43
C GLY A 34 -6.02 3.60 -13.16
N ASN A 35 -5.11 4.34 -12.50
CA ASN A 35 -3.77 3.90 -12.12
C ASN A 35 -3.69 3.34 -10.69
N ASN A 36 -4.83 3.27 -9.97
CA ASN A 36 -4.87 2.58 -8.69
C ASN A 36 -4.44 1.13 -8.86
N ALA A 37 -3.63 0.62 -7.95
CA ALA A 37 -3.09 -0.73 -8.05
C ALA A 37 -2.90 -1.38 -6.68
N ILE A 38 -2.97 -2.72 -6.68
CA ILE A 38 -2.56 -3.57 -5.57
C ILE A 38 -1.28 -4.28 -5.98
N PHE A 39 -0.30 -4.27 -5.09
CA PHE A 39 0.99 -4.92 -5.30
C PHE A 39 1.12 -6.09 -4.34
N ILE A 40 1.64 -7.20 -4.86
CA ILE A 40 2.05 -8.37 -4.10
C ILE A 40 3.50 -8.61 -4.50
N HIS A 41 4.43 -8.40 -3.57
CA HIS A 41 5.85 -8.53 -3.81
C HIS A 41 6.39 -9.71 -2.99
N SER A 42 7.13 -10.59 -3.63
CA SER A 42 7.83 -11.71 -2.99
C SER A 42 9.34 -11.53 -3.14
N GLU A 43 10.11 -12.26 -2.35
CA GLU A 43 11.55 -12.39 -2.59
C GLU A 43 11.77 -12.93 -4.02
N ASN A 44 12.57 -12.21 -4.81
CA ASN A 44 12.86 -12.55 -6.19
C ASN A 44 14.35 -12.91 -6.30
N PRO A 45 14.70 -14.12 -6.79
CA PRO A 45 16.10 -14.51 -6.98
C PRO A 45 16.85 -13.64 -7.99
N ASN A 46 16.16 -12.82 -8.79
CA ASN A 46 16.74 -11.93 -9.79
C ASN A 46 17.25 -10.58 -9.22
N GLY A 47 17.60 -10.52 -7.93
CA GLY A 47 18.36 -9.41 -7.35
C GLY A 47 17.61 -8.09 -7.12
N LYS A 48 16.28 -8.07 -7.25
CA LYS A 48 15.50 -6.92 -6.78
C LYS A 48 15.42 -6.94 -5.25
N PRO A 49 15.61 -5.79 -4.56
CA PRO A 49 15.49 -5.73 -3.11
C PRO A 49 14.15 -6.28 -2.62
N TYR A 50 14.23 -7.12 -1.59
CA TYR A 50 13.09 -7.59 -0.82
C TYR A 50 13.40 -7.35 0.67
N PRO A 51 12.49 -6.72 1.44
CA PRO A 51 11.22 -6.13 1.01
C PRO A 51 11.42 -4.89 0.11
N TYR A 52 10.36 -4.47 -0.58
CA TYR A 52 10.30 -3.19 -1.27
C TYR A 52 10.52 -2.05 -0.27
N GLY A 53 11.56 -1.25 -0.51
CA GLY A 53 12.07 -0.26 0.44
C GLY A 53 11.26 1.04 0.54
N PHE A 54 10.34 1.29 -0.40
CA PHE A 54 9.56 2.53 -0.47
C PHE A 54 10.42 3.80 -0.45
N GLU A 55 11.54 3.79 -1.18
CA GLU A 55 12.43 4.94 -1.30
C GLU A 55 11.61 6.15 -1.81
N ASN A 56 11.57 7.23 -1.02
CA ASN A 56 10.79 8.47 -1.23
C ASN A 56 9.33 8.48 -0.75
N VAL A 57 8.85 7.44 -0.06
CA VAL A 57 7.52 7.48 0.56
C VAL A 57 7.60 8.06 1.98
N VAL A 58 6.89 9.16 2.20
CA VAL A 58 6.70 9.75 3.54
C VAL A 58 5.49 9.08 4.19
N TRP A 59 5.73 8.29 5.24
CA TRP A 59 4.70 7.57 6.00
C TRP A 59 4.04 8.42 7.09
N GLY A 60 2.89 7.97 7.58
CA GLY A 60 2.15 8.63 8.66
C GLY A 60 1.37 9.86 8.22
N VAL A 61 1.14 10.03 6.91
CA VAL A 61 0.39 11.18 6.38
C VAL A 61 -1.12 11.07 6.64
N PRO A 62 -1.86 12.20 6.56
CA PRO A 62 -3.32 12.18 6.55
C PRO A 62 -3.88 11.39 5.36
N GLU A 63 -5.13 10.95 5.50
CA GLU A 63 -5.87 10.30 4.42
C GLU A 63 -6.12 11.30 3.28
N PRO A 64 -5.97 10.90 2.01
CA PRO A 64 -6.46 11.70 0.91
C PRO A 64 -7.99 11.80 0.95
N THR A 65 -8.54 12.85 0.34
CA THR A 65 -9.98 13.14 0.37
C THR A 65 -10.82 11.96 -0.09
N GLU A 66 -10.40 11.26 -1.15
CA GLU A 66 -11.12 10.12 -1.72
C GLU A 66 -11.11 8.87 -0.83
N ALA A 67 -10.21 8.78 0.16
CA ALA A 67 -10.10 7.65 1.07
C ALA A 67 -10.58 7.95 2.49
N LYS A 68 -11.10 9.17 2.73
CA LYS A 68 -11.42 9.67 4.06
C LYS A 68 -12.47 8.80 4.76
N GLY A 69 -12.09 8.20 5.87
CA GLY A 69 -12.93 7.32 6.68
C GLY A 69 -13.12 5.91 6.12
N LEU A 70 -12.47 5.56 5.01
CA LEU A 70 -12.58 4.23 4.40
C LEU A 70 -11.58 3.23 4.99
N VAL A 71 -10.35 3.69 5.23
CA VAL A 71 -9.24 2.81 5.62
C VAL A 71 -9.17 2.65 7.14
N ASN A 72 -9.01 1.42 7.61
CA ASN A 72 -8.85 1.14 9.03
C ASN A 72 -7.46 1.58 9.51
N ARG A 73 -7.36 2.81 10.02
CA ARG A 73 -6.12 3.42 10.51
C ARG A 73 -5.50 2.71 11.72
N ASN A 74 -6.17 1.74 12.36
CA ASN A 74 -5.54 0.91 13.40
C ASN A 74 -4.66 -0.17 12.80
N ILE A 75 -4.98 -0.63 11.58
CA ILE A 75 -4.29 -1.72 10.88
C ILE A 75 -3.36 -1.15 9.81
N HIS A 76 -3.85 -0.16 9.05
CA HIS A 76 -3.13 0.41 7.91
C HIS A 76 -2.63 1.83 8.20
N GLU A 77 -1.57 2.22 7.49
CA GLU A 77 -1.08 3.60 7.44
C GLU A 77 -1.00 4.09 6.00
N PHE A 78 -1.03 5.41 5.86
CA PHE A 78 -0.83 6.07 4.58
C PHE A 78 0.61 6.55 4.43
N GLY A 79 1.13 6.33 3.22
CA GLY A 79 2.34 6.96 2.73
C GLY A 79 2.02 7.90 1.58
N LYS A 80 2.92 8.84 1.30
CA LYS A 80 2.83 9.73 0.14
C LYS A 80 4.18 9.81 -0.56
N ALA A 81 4.17 9.64 -1.88
CA ALA A 81 5.29 10.00 -2.74
C ALA A 81 4.83 11.01 -3.79
N LYS A 82 5.76 11.83 -4.25
CA LYS A 82 5.56 12.74 -5.39
C LYS A 82 6.41 12.26 -6.55
N TYR A 83 5.79 12.04 -7.69
CA TYR A 83 6.44 11.69 -8.95
C TYR A 83 6.16 12.79 -9.97
N GLU A 84 7.18 13.59 -10.30
CA GLU A 84 7.07 14.75 -11.20
C GLU A 84 5.90 15.68 -10.81
N GLU A 85 4.73 15.51 -11.42
CA GLU A 85 3.51 16.29 -11.17
C GLU A 85 2.41 15.52 -10.43
N GLU A 86 2.56 14.21 -10.22
CA GLU A 86 1.54 13.35 -9.61
C GLU A 86 1.87 13.04 -8.14
N ILE A 87 0.83 13.08 -7.31
CA ILE A 87 0.88 12.55 -5.95
C ILE A 87 0.33 11.13 -5.94
N VAL A 88 1.13 10.20 -5.40
CA VAL A 88 0.71 8.81 -5.18
C VAL A 88 0.62 8.55 -3.68
N TYR A 89 -0.56 8.10 -3.23
CA TYR A 89 -0.77 7.66 -1.86
C TYR A 89 -0.58 6.15 -1.76
N TYR A 90 0.19 5.72 -0.78
CA TYR A 90 0.42 4.30 -0.46
C TYR A 90 -0.44 3.89 0.72
N ILE A 91 -0.96 2.67 0.70
CA ILE A 91 -1.65 2.06 1.84
C ILE A 91 -0.95 0.75 2.15
N ARG A 92 -0.44 0.58 3.37
CA ARG A 92 0.15 -0.68 3.84
C ARG A 92 -0.29 -1.00 5.26
N LYS A 93 -0.18 -2.27 5.66
CA LYS A 93 -0.25 -2.64 7.08
C LYS A 93 0.85 -1.94 7.85
N LYS A 94 0.52 -1.43 9.03
CA LYS A 94 1.52 -0.94 9.99
C LYS A 94 2.41 -2.11 10.37
N SER A 95 3.72 -1.91 10.30
CA SER A 95 4.65 -2.82 10.96
C SER A 95 4.35 -2.73 12.46
N LEU A 96 3.99 -3.86 13.09
CA LEU A 96 3.98 -3.95 14.53
C LEU A 96 5.41 -3.62 14.99
N THR A 97 5.60 -2.46 15.62
CA THR A 97 6.76 -2.22 16.46
C THR A 97 6.77 -3.34 17.50
N ARG A 98 7.71 -4.28 17.35
CA ARG A 98 8.07 -5.20 18.42
C ARG A 98 8.89 -4.44 19.47
#